data_AF-A0A182UAF8-F1
#
_entry.id   AF-A0A182UAF8-F1
#
_cell.length_a   1.000
_cell.length_b   1.000
_cell.length_c   1.000
_cell.angle_alpha   90.00
_cell.angle_beta   90.00
_cell.angle_gamma   90.00
#
_symmetry.space_group_name_H-M   'P 1'
#
loop_
_entity.id
_entity.type
_entity.pdbx_description
1 polymer ?
#
loop_
_entity_poly.entity_id
_entity_poly.type
_entity_poly.pdbx_seq_one_letter_code
_entity_poly.pdbx_strand_id
1 'polypeptide(L)'
;MALNLLDPAQESLKSSAGIGPKSALASAEFELSEEPQTLSKDPLPKERELVEFRSYLDHLIAEKMQRQKDISNLRRETKKLMSCLETIPITKEPQRLLNARKFLLTRENMHGLRMLHDEMAAKYESLKQHIDDTRRKLERLWQCLETDPTIVEKFEKLTSYMTTFDKLFAEHDRCETLRRENMKSFVERTRHDIDYNEDMQKPHECELDSLKQFNGGNEQIFQMMLQRQEIWDRMLAPENKSNDPKRYNNQRGKLLEEEKERRCISCQLPKIVTKLLEVCK
;
A
#
# COMPACT_ATOMS: atom_id res chain seq x y z
N MET A 1 42.67 -10.44 58.08
CA MET A 1 41.35 -9.78 58.00
C MET A 1 40.61 -10.37 56.80
N ALA A 2 39.79 -11.38 57.04
CA ALA A 2 38.86 -11.93 56.07
C ALA A 2 37.51 -12.04 56.78
N LEU A 3 36.64 -11.06 56.52
CA LEU A 3 35.25 -11.07 56.95
C LEU A 3 34.50 -11.98 55.98
N ASN A 4 34.18 -13.19 56.41
CA ASN A 4 33.32 -14.10 55.67
C ASN A 4 31.88 -13.59 55.73
N LEU A 5 31.36 -13.26 54.55
CA LEU A 5 29.95 -13.02 54.26
C LEU A 5 29.15 -14.30 54.51
N LEU A 6 28.28 -14.26 55.51
CA LEU A 6 27.31 -15.31 55.80
C LEU A 6 26.09 -15.11 54.88
N ASP A 7 25.76 -16.16 54.13
CA ASP A 7 24.63 -16.24 53.21
C ASP A 7 23.28 -16.20 53.97
N PRO A 8 22.38 -15.24 53.70
CA PRO A 8 21.08 -15.12 54.38
C PRO A 8 20.13 -16.30 54.13
N ALA A 9 20.44 -17.22 53.21
CA ALA A 9 19.68 -18.45 53.01
C ALA A 9 19.82 -19.48 54.17
N GLN A 10 20.82 -19.34 55.05
CA GLN A 10 21.07 -20.26 56.15
C GLN A 10 20.34 -19.90 57.46
N GLU A 11 19.80 -18.69 57.58
CA GLU A 11 19.08 -18.27 58.80
C GLU A 11 17.57 -18.59 58.77
N SER A 12 16.96 -18.72 57.59
CA SER A 12 15.51 -19.04 57.52
C SER A 12 15.18 -20.51 57.83
N LEU A 13 16.19 -21.40 57.83
CA LEU A 13 16.02 -22.83 58.12
C LEU A 13 16.15 -23.16 59.62
N LYS A 14 16.68 -22.26 60.46
CA LYS A 14 16.87 -22.51 61.90
C LYS A 14 15.70 -22.06 62.78
N SER A 15 14.75 -21.28 62.25
CA SER A 15 13.55 -20.85 63.00
C SER A 15 12.41 -21.87 63.01
N SER A 16 12.56 -23.01 62.32
CA SER A 16 11.51 -24.05 62.17
C SER A 16 11.82 -25.35 62.92
N ALA A 17 12.66 -25.31 63.97
CA ALA A 17 13.05 -26.50 64.73
C ALA A 17 11.96 -27.06 65.67
N GLY A 18 10.71 -26.54 65.63
CA GLY A 18 9.61 -26.96 66.51
C GLY A 18 8.38 -27.54 65.82
N ILE A 19 8.40 -27.73 64.50
CA ILE A 19 7.21 -28.12 63.74
C ILE A 19 7.40 -29.54 63.20
N GLY A 20 6.72 -30.51 63.81
CA GLY A 20 6.79 -31.91 63.41
C GLY A 20 6.38 -32.14 61.94
N PRO A 21 6.86 -33.22 61.29
CA PRO A 21 6.71 -33.46 59.86
C PRO A 21 5.26 -33.44 59.34
N LYS A 22 4.27 -33.68 60.21
CA LYS A 22 2.83 -33.58 59.87
C LYS A 22 2.33 -32.15 59.61
N SER A 23 2.92 -31.14 60.24
CA SER A 23 2.48 -29.75 60.08
C SER A 23 3.05 -29.09 58.82
N ALA A 24 4.23 -29.51 58.38
CA ALA A 24 4.79 -29.10 57.10
C ALA A 24 4.01 -29.72 55.92
N LEU A 25 3.56 -30.96 56.08
CA LEU A 25 2.76 -31.69 55.10
C LEU A 25 1.36 -31.10 54.90
N ALA A 26 0.62 -30.90 55.99
CA ALA A 26 -0.71 -30.29 55.94
C ALA A 26 -0.69 -28.85 55.37
N SER A 27 0.43 -28.12 55.54
CA SER A 27 0.59 -26.78 54.96
C SER A 27 0.88 -26.83 53.45
N ALA A 28 1.65 -27.82 52.97
CA ALA A 28 1.96 -27.97 51.55
C ALA A 28 0.75 -28.47 50.73
N GLU A 29 -0.04 -29.39 51.28
CA GLU A 29 -1.26 -29.91 50.65
C GLU A 29 -2.37 -28.84 50.58
N PHE A 30 -2.53 -28.05 51.65
CA PHE A 30 -3.46 -26.92 51.67
C PHE A 30 -3.08 -25.82 50.67
N GLU A 31 -1.78 -25.57 50.48
CA GLU A 31 -1.28 -24.58 49.51
C GLU A 31 -1.46 -24.99 48.04
N LEU A 32 -1.52 -26.29 47.74
CA LEU A 32 -1.77 -26.85 46.40
C LEU A 32 -3.25 -27.16 46.13
N SER A 33 -4.09 -27.16 47.17
CA SER A 33 -5.50 -27.62 47.17
C SER A 33 -5.66 -29.08 46.72
N GLU A 34 -4.71 -29.94 47.09
CA GLU A 34 -4.79 -31.40 46.86
C GLU A 34 -5.33 -32.07 48.13
N GLU A 35 -6.12 -33.15 48.01
CA GLU A 35 -6.63 -33.90 49.17
C GLU A 35 -5.49 -34.65 49.89
N PRO A 36 -5.33 -34.50 51.22
CA PRO A 36 -4.26 -35.16 51.97
C PRO A 36 -4.33 -36.70 51.85
N GLN A 37 -3.30 -37.31 51.26
CA GLN A 37 -3.19 -38.77 51.28
C GLN A 37 -2.72 -39.19 52.67
N THR A 38 -3.48 -40.04 53.37
CA THR A 38 -3.14 -40.47 54.74
C THR A 38 -2.84 -41.97 54.78
N LEU A 39 -1.80 -42.34 55.51
CA LEU A 39 -1.48 -43.74 55.80
C LEU A 39 -2.36 -44.26 56.94
N SER A 40 -2.91 -45.48 56.79
CA SER A 40 -3.67 -46.13 57.85
C SER A 40 -2.77 -46.37 59.07
N LYS A 41 -3.28 -46.12 60.27
CA LYS A 41 -2.54 -46.39 61.52
C LYS A 41 -2.74 -47.82 62.00
N ASP A 42 -3.80 -48.49 61.55
CA ASP A 42 -4.16 -49.84 61.95
C ASP A 42 -4.93 -50.56 60.81
N PRO A 43 -4.44 -51.68 60.25
CA PRO A 43 -3.12 -52.28 60.52
C PRO A 43 -1.96 -51.36 60.13
N LEU A 44 -0.79 -51.58 60.74
CA LEU A 44 0.45 -50.83 60.46
C LEU A 44 0.78 -50.85 58.95
N PRO A 45 1.19 -49.71 58.36
CA PRO A 45 1.51 -49.62 56.93
C PRO A 45 2.59 -50.59 56.51
N LYS A 46 2.43 -51.18 55.34
CA LYS A 46 3.43 -52.06 54.72
C LYS A 46 4.56 -51.23 54.12
N GLU A 47 5.76 -51.83 53.97
CA GLU A 47 6.92 -51.18 53.35
C GLU A 47 6.60 -50.58 51.96
N ARG A 48 5.79 -51.28 51.16
CA ARG A 48 5.36 -50.81 49.84
C ARG A 48 4.53 -49.52 49.93
N GLU A 49 3.61 -49.45 50.90
CA GLU A 49 2.75 -48.28 51.14
C GLU A 49 3.57 -47.08 51.62
N LEU A 50 4.65 -47.31 52.40
CA LEU A 50 5.58 -46.26 52.82
C LEU A 50 6.42 -45.73 51.64
N VAL A 51 6.87 -46.60 50.74
CA VAL A 51 7.61 -46.21 49.53
C VAL A 51 6.72 -45.42 48.56
N GLU A 52 5.48 -45.86 48.35
CA GLU A 52 4.48 -45.15 47.55
C GLU A 52 4.19 -43.77 48.13
N PHE A 53 4.01 -43.67 49.46
CA PHE A 53 3.77 -42.40 50.13
C PHE A 53 4.97 -41.45 50.03
N ARG A 54 6.20 -41.93 50.20
CA ARG A 54 7.41 -41.11 49.96
C ARG A 54 7.47 -40.59 48.53
N SER A 55 7.19 -41.45 47.55
CA SER A 55 7.17 -41.06 46.14
C SER A 55 6.10 -40.00 45.85
N TYR A 56 4.93 -40.09 46.48
CA TYR A 56 3.87 -39.08 46.40
C TYR A 56 4.31 -37.73 47.00
N LEU A 57 4.98 -37.74 48.17
CA LEU A 57 5.53 -36.53 48.78
C LEU A 57 6.59 -35.86 47.89
N ASP A 58 7.50 -36.66 47.33
CA ASP A 58 8.52 -36.16 46.42
C ASP A 58 7.88 -35.52 45.18
N HIS A 59 6.81 -36.13 44.64
CA HIS A 59 6.03 -35.56 43.55
C HIS A 59 5.38 -34.23 43.91
N LEU A 60 4.70 -34.14 45.07
CA LEU A 60 4.06 -32.90 45.54
C LEU A 60 5.07 -31.77 45.75
N ILE A 61 6.24 -32.08 46.33
CA ILE A 61 7.32 -31.10 46.52
C ILE A 61 7.81 -30.61 45.16
N ALA A 62 8.07 -31.52 44.22
CA ALA A 62 8.50 -31.18 42.87
C ALA A 62 7.46 -30.32 42.13
N GLU A 63 6.17 -30.66 42.23
CA GLU A 63 5.09 -29.90 41.61
C GLU A 63 4.96 -28.51 42.22
N LYS A 64 5.03 -28.37 43.54
CA LYS A 64 5.04 -27.07 44.22
C LYS A 64 6.18 -26.19 43.73
N MET A 65 7.40 -26.74 43.66
CA MET A 65 8.56 -26.01 43.16
C MET A 65 8.37 -25.59 41.69
N GLN A 66 7.78 -26.46 40.86
CA GLN A 66 7.50 -26.15 39.46
C GLN A 66 6.44 -25.06 39.32
N ARG A 67 5.28 -25.16 39.99
CA ARG A 67 4.23 -24.13 39.96
C ARG A 67 4.77 -22.78 40.45
N GLN A 68 5.62 -22.77 41.48
CA GLN A 68 6.24 -21.54 41.98
C GLN A 68 7.18 -20.89 40.96
N LYS A 69 7.95 -21.69 40.23
CA LYS A 69 8.82 -21.23 39.14
C LYS A 69 7.99 -20.65 37.99
N ASP A 70 6.93 -21.35 37.59
CA ASP A 70 6.04 -20.91 36.52
C ASP A 70 5.35 -19.59 36.86
N ILE A 71 4.85 -19.42 38.09
CA ILE A 71 4.25 -18.16 38.55
C ILE A 71 5.24 -17.00 38.43
N SER A 72 6.47 -17.21 38.92
CA SER A 72 7.51 -16.18 38.87
C SER A 72 7.84 -15.78 37.44
N ASN A 73 7.94 -16.75 36.53
CA ASN A 73 8.19 -16.50 35.12
C ASN A 73 7.00 -15.79 34.45
N LEU A 74 5.79 -16.31 34.57
CA LEU A 74 4.58 -15.73 33.98
C LEU A 74 4.38 -14.28 34.47
N ARG A 75 4.52 -14.02 35.78
CA ARG A 75 4.41 -12.65 36.31
C ARG A 75 5.44 -11.71 35.71
N ARG A 76 6.69 -12.16 35.53
CA ARG A 76 7.75 -11.34 34.92
C ARG A 76 7.42 -11.02 33.47
N GLU A 77 7.09 -12.03 32.67
CA GLU A 77 6.80 -11.84 31.24
C GLU A 77 5.52 -11.02 31.02
N THR A 78 4.44 -11.29 31.77
CA THR A 78 3.21 -10.49 31.69
C THR A 78 3.49 -9.03 32.05
N LYS A 79 4.25 -8.74 33.12
CA LYS A 79 4.62 -7.36 33.48
C LYS A 79 5.44 -6.68 32.39
N LYS A 80 6.35 -7.41 31.75
CA LYS A 80 7.13 -6.91 30.62
C LYS A 80 6.23 -6.56 29.43
N LEU A 81 5.32 -7.45 29.04
CA LEU A 81 4.35 -7.21 27.97
C LEU A 81 3.43 -6.03 28.28
N MET A 82 2.93 -5.93 29.52
CA MET A 82 2.10 -4.81 29.96
C MET A 82 2.84 -3.48 29.92
N SER A 83 4.12 -3.46 30.32
CA SER A 83 5.00 -2.30 30.14
C SER A 83 5.18 -1.98 28.66
N CYS A 84 5.27 -3.01 27.80
CA CYS A 84 5.42 -2.83 26.37
C CYS A 84 4.16 -2.33 25.66
N LEU A 85 3.01 -2.41 26.31
CA LEU A 85 1.73 -1.96 25.79
C LEU A 85 1.26 -0.66 26.47
N GLU A 86 2.04 -0.14 27.42
CA GLU A 86 1.67 1.00 28.29
C GLU A 86 0.32 0.81 29.00
N THR A 87 -0.10 -0.44 29.20
CA THR A 87 -1.37 -0.78 29.86
C THR A 87 -1.16 -0.96 31.36
N ILE A 88 -1.95 -0.25 32.18
CA ILE A 88 -2.06 -0.51 33.62
C ILE A 88 -3.18 -1.54 33.83
N PRO A 89 -3.01 -2.59 34.66
CA PRO A 89 -4.12 -3.49 34.99
C PRO A 89 -5.19 -2.71 35.77
N ILE A 90 -6.34 -2.44 35.13
CA ILE A 90 -7.44 -1.63 35.68
C ILE A 90 -8.26 -2.44 36.70
N THR A 91 -8.30 -3.76 36.57
CA THR A 91 -9.16 -4.64 37.37
C THR A 91 -8.43 -5.25 38.57
N LYS A 92 -9.16 -5.44 39.69
CA LYS A 92 -8.63 -5.98 40.95
C LYS A 92 -8.02 -7.38 40.80
N GLU A 93 -8.55 -8.18 39.89
CA GLU A 93 -8.18 -9.59 39.71
C GLU A 93 -6.80 -9.78 39.05
N PRO A 94 -6.48 -9.14 37.90
CA PRO A 94 -5.11 -9.10 37.38
C PRO A 94 -4.08 -8.54 38.36
N GLN A 95 -4.43 -7.51 39.14
CA GLN A 95 -3.53 -6.97 40.17
C GLN A 95 -3.24 -8.01 41.27
N ARG A 96 -4.26 -8.75 41.72
CA ARG A 96 -4.12 -9.88 42.65
C ARG A 96 -3.21 -10.96 42.07
N LEU A 97 -3.45 -11.38 40.82
CA LEU A 97 -2.68 -12.41 40.14
C LEU A 97 -1.21 -12.03 39.97
N LEU A 98 -0.91 -10.76 39.68
CA LEU A 98 0.44 -10.27 39.43
C LEU A 98 1.25 -9.91 40.69
N ASN A 99 0.57 -9.49 41.78
CA ASN A 99 1.23 -8.86 42.93
C ASN A 99 0.94 -9.50 44.30
N ALA A 100 0.09 -10.52 44.40
CA ALA A 100 -0.21 -11.15 45.71
C ALA A 100 1.05 -11.77 46.35
N ARG A 101 1.35 -11.33 47.59
CA ARG A 101 2.47 -11.81 48.43
C ARG A 101 2.25 -13.23 48.97
N LYS A 102 0.99 -13.61 49.24
CA LYS A 102 0.57 -14.97 49.60
C LYS A 102 -0.29 -15.54 48.47
N PHE A 103 0.35 -15.88 47.36
CA PHE A 103 -0.36 -16.43 46.20
C PHE A 103 -0.58 -17.93 46.40
N LEU A 104 -1.85 -18.34 46.49
CA LEU A 104 -2.18 -19.75 46.62
C LEU A 104 -1.87 -20.47 45.30
N LEU A 105 -1.10 -21.55 45.33
CA LEU A 105 -0.64 -22.30 44.14
C LEU A 105 -1.74 -23.20 43.55
N THR A 106 -3.00 -22.79 43.69
CA THR A 106 -4.16 -23.54 43.20
C THR A 106 -4.14 -23.60 41.68
N ARG A 107 -4.73 -24.67 41.15
CA ARG A 107 -4.86 -24.89 39.70
C ARG A 107 -5.60 -23.75 39.01
N GLU A 108 -6.61 -23.17 39.67
CA GLU A 108 -7.40 -22.05 39.18
C GLU A 108 -6.57 -20.75 39.08
N ASN A 109 -5.82 -20.40 40.13
CA ASN A 109 -4.96 -19.21 40.11
C ASN A 109 -3.86 -19.32 39.04
N MET A 110 -3.30 -20.53 38.86
CA MET A 110 -2.36 -20.83 37.79
C MET A 110 -2.97 -20.68 36.40
N HIS A 111 -4.21 -21.15 36.22
CA HIS A 111 -4.93 -21.01 34.96
C HIS A 111 -5.26 -19.54 34.67
N GLY A 112 -5.77 -18.79 35.65
CA GLY A 112 -6.05 -17.36 35.49
C GLY A 112 -4.82 -16.54 35.14
N LEU A 113 -3.65 -16.83 35.73
CA LEU A 113 -2.40 -16.16 35.39
C LEU A 113 -1.94 -16.49 33.97
N ARG A 114 -2.11 -17.74 33.51
CA ARG A 114 -1.84 -18.13 32.11
C ARG A 114 -2.76 -17.42 31.14
N MET A 115 -4.07 -17.41 31.40
CA MET A 115 -5.04 -16.70 30.55
C MET A 115 -4.72 -15.20 30.43
N LEU A 116 -4.35 -14.55 31.54
CA LEU A 116 -3.93 -13.15 31.52
C LEU A 116 -2.66 -12.94 30.69
N HIS A 117 -1.66 -13.80 30.86
CA HIS A 117 -0.46 -13.77 30.05
C HIS A 117 -0.78 -13.89 28.55
N ASP A 118 -1.61 -14.87 28.19
CA ASP A 118 -1.95 -15.16 26.80
C ASP A 118 -2.76 -14.02 26.18
N GLU A 119 -3.65 -13.39 26.93
CA GLU A 119 -4.36 -12.18 26.50
C GLU A 119 -3.39 -11.02 26.22
N MET A 120 -2.44 -10.76 27.13
CA MET A 120 -1.46 -9.70 26.94
C MET A 120 -0.51 -9.99 25.77
N ALA A 121 -0.11 -11.25 25.59
CA ALA A 121 0.71 -11.69 24.47
C ALA A 121 -0.03 -11.52 23.14
N ALA A 122 -1.32 -11.87 23.08
CA ALA A 122 -2.15 -11.70 21.89
C ALA A 122 -2.30 -10.21 21.50
N LYS A 123 -2.52 -9.32 22.48
CA LYS A 123 -2.57 -7.87 22.24
C LYS A 123 -1.24 -7.33 21.71
N TYR A 124 -0.12 -7.78 22.27
CA TYR A 124 1.21 -7.39 21.80
C TYR A 124 1.48 -7.87 20.37
N GLU A 125 1.14 -9.12 20.04
CA GLU A 125 1.33 -9.63 18.68
C GLU A 125 0.41 -8.91 17.68
N SER A 126 -0.82 -8.56 18.07
CA SER A 126 -1.72 -7.76 17.23
C SER A 126 -1.16 -6.36 16.93
N LEU A 127 -0.60 -5.67 17.94
CA LEU A 127 0.05 -4.38 17.75
C LEU A 127 1.27 -4.50 16.81
N LYS A 128 2.09 -5.52 17.03
CA LYS A 128 3.26 -5.80 16.20
C LYS A 128 2.87 -6.05 14.74
N GLN A 129 1.86 -6.87 14.50
CA GLN A 129 1.33 -7.13 13.17
C GLN A 129 0.84 -5.84 12.50
N HIS A 130 0.12 -5.00 13.24
CA HIS A 130 -0.36 -3.71 12.74
C HIS A 130 0.79 -2.78 12.33
N ILE A 131 1.87 -2.73 13.11
CA ILE A 131 3.08 -1.96 12.77
C ILE A 131 3.72 -2.51 11.48
N ASP A 132 3.84 -3.83 11.35
CA ASP A 132 4.43 -4.45 10.18
C ASP A 132 3.58 -4.24 8.92
N ASP A 133 2.25 -4.26 9.05
CA ASP A 133 1.35 -3.91 7.96
C ASP A 133 1.51 -2.44 7.52
N THR A 134 1.66 -1.52 8.48
CA THR A 134 1.93 -0.09 8.19
C THR A 134 3.28 0.10 7.51
N ARG A 135 4.34 -0.62 7.93
CA ARG A 135 5.64 -0.62 7.25
C ARG A 135 5.53 -1.10 5.79
N ARG A 136 4.83 -2.20 5.54
CA ARG A 136 4.61 -2.71 4.17
C ARG A 136 3.81 -1.72 3.31
N LYS A 137 2.84 -1.00 3.88
CA LYS A 137 2.11 0.06 3.17
C LYS A 137 3.01 1.24 2.84
N LEU A 138 3.84 1.66 3.79
CA LEU A 138 4.84 2.71 3.61
C LEU A 138 5.85 2.38 2.51
N GLU A 139 6.38 1.15 2.47
CA GLU A 139 7.29 0.70 1.40
C GLU A 139 6.66 0.88 0.02
N ARG A 140 5.39 0.46 -0.14
CA ARG A 140 4.65 0.64 -1.40
C ARG A 140 4.43 2.12 -1.73
N LEU A 141 4.13 2.94 -0.73
CA LEU A 141 3.94 4.38 -0.91
C LEU A 141 5.25 5.07 -1.32
N TRP A 142 6.36 4.75 -0.67
CA TRP A 142 7.67 5.30 -1.03
C TRP A 142 8.09 4.90 -2.44
N GLN A 143 7.82 3.67 -2.87
CA GLN A 143 8.04 3.23 -4.25
C GLN A 143 7.18 4.04 -5.24
N CYS A 144 5.89 4.24 -4.95
CA CYS A 144 5.00 5.01 -5.82
C CYS A 144 5.32 6.52 -5.86
N LEU A 145 5.87 7.06 -4.77
CA LEU A 145 6.19 8.49 -4.63
C LEU A 145 7.65 8.81 -4.98
N GLU A 146 8.44 7.81 -5.36
CA GLU A 146 9.89 7.93 -5.61
C GLU A 146 10.60 8.69 -4.48
N THR A 147 10.29 8.31 -3.23
CA THR A 147 10.79 9.02 -2.04
C THR A 147 12.30 8.86 -1.89
N ASP A 148 12.96 9.93 -1.42
CA ASP A 148 14.41 9.97 -1.21
C ASP A 148 14.91 8.77 -0.35
N PRO A 149 15.92 8.01 -0.82
CA PRO A 149 16.46 6.84 -0.11
C PRO A 149 16.94 7.14 1.32
N THR A 150 17.41 8.36 1.59
CA THR A 150 17.88 8.79 2.92
C THR A 150 16.75 8.88 3.95
N ILE A 151 15.51 9.12 3.50
CA ILE A 151 14.33 9.11 4.36
C ILE A 151 13.95 7.67 4.65
N VAL A 152 13.89 6.81 3.63
CA VAL A 152 13.61 5.38 3.77
C VAL A 152 14.57 4.72 4.77
N GLU A 153 15.87 4.95 4.64
CA GLU A 153 16.90 4.38 5.52
C GLU A 153 16.73 4.80 7.00
N LYS A 154 16.24 6.02 7.26
CA LYS A 154 15.95 6.47 8.64
C LYS A 154 14.82 5.67 9.27
N PHE A 155 13.79 5.32 8.49
CA PHE A 155 12.65 4.55 8.98
C PHE A 155 12.94 3.05 9.02
N GLU A 156 13.83 2.51 8.19
CA GLU A 156 14.29 1.12 8.32
C GLU A 156 15.05 0.88 9.63
N LYS A 157 15.81 1.89 10.10
CA LYS A 157 16.52 1.83 11.39
C LYS A 157 15.58 1.82 12.60
N LEU A 158 14.31 2.16 12.42
CA LEU A 158 13.29 2.15 13.47
C LEU A 158 12.75 0.73 13.68
N THR A 159 13.49 -0.08 14.41
CA THR A 159 13.15 -1.51 14.67
C THR A 159 12.29 -1.73 15.92
N SER A 160 12.27 -0.78 16.87
CA SER A 160 11.58 -0.92 18.16
C SER A 160 10.08 -0.65 18.08
N TYR A 161 9.25 -1.70 18.02
CA TYR A 161 7.78 -1.60 17.91
C TYR A 161 7.11 -0.59 18.87
N MET A 162 7.61 -0.47 20.09
CA MET A 162 7.07 0.43 21.12
C MET A 162 7.19 1.93 20.79
N THR A 163 8.34 2.35 20.27
CA THR A 163 8.68 3.78 20.14
C THR A 163 8.49 4.29 18.72
N THR A 164 8.23 3.37 17.79
CA THR A 164 8.19 3.67 16.36
C THR A 164 6.77 3.84 15.85
N PHE A 165 5.75 3.43 16.63
CA PHE A 165 4.35 3.46 16.22
C PHE A 165 3.91 4.85 15.73
N ASP A 166 4.02 5.88 16.58
CA ASP A 166 3.57 7.24 16.24
C ASP A 166 4.32 7.82 15.05
N LYS A 167 5.63 7.55 14.98
CA LYS A 167 6.49 8.05 13.89
C LYS A 167 6.11 7.42 12.55
N LEU A 168 5.86 6.11 12.53
CA LEU A 168 5.43 5.39 11.32
C LEU A 168 4.04 5.84 10.89
N PHE A 169 3.12 6.05 11.82
CA PHE A 169 1.77 6.53 11.51
C PHE A 169 1.78 7.94 10.92
N ALA A 170 2.54 8.86 11.51
CA ALA A 170 2.68 10.22 10.99
C ALA A 170 3.27 10.23 9.57
N GLU A 171 4.30 9.41 9.32
CA GLU A 171 4.89 9.32 7.98
C GLU A 171 3.94 8.67 6.97
N HIS A 172 3.20 7.64 7.38
CA HIS A 172 2.18 7.02 6.53
C HIS A 172 1.10 8.05 6.11
N ASP A 173 0.60 8.85 7.05
CA ASP A 173 -0.40 9.88 6.76
C ASP A 173 0.15 11.00 5.85
N ARG A 174 1.40 11.40 6.08
CA ARG A 174 2.11 12.36 5.21
C ARG A 174 2.24 11.83 3.79
N CYS A 175 2.68 10.58 3.61
CA CYS A 175 2.80 9.94 2.29
C CYS A 175 1.45 9.79 1.59
N GLU A 176 0.41 9.38 2.32
CA GLU A 176 -0.95 9.29 1.78
C GLU A 176 -1.48 10.65 1.32
N THR A 177 -1.23 11.70 2.10
CA THR A 177 -1.60 13.07 1.71
C THR A 177 -0.85 13.52 0.47
N LEU A 178 0.46 13.31 0.41
CA LEU A 178 1.28 13.64 -0.76
C LEU A 178 0.84 12.87 -2.00
N ARG A 179 0.47 11.60 -1.86
CA ARG A 179 -0.10 10.79 -2.96
C ARG A 179 -1.40 11.37 -3.48
N ARG A 180 -2.31 11.77 -2.58
CA ARG A 180 -3.59 12.39 -2.96
C ARG A 180 -3.36 13.71 -3.68
N GLU A 181 -2.45 14.54 -3.18
CA GLU A 181 -2.11 15.81 -3.79
C GLU A 181 -1.46 15.62 -5.17
N ASN A 182 -0.48 14.73 -5.30
CA ASN A 182 0.17 14.44 -6.58
C ASN A 182 -0.82 13.89 -7.62
N MET A 183 -1.68 12.95 -7.24
CA MET A 183 -2.71 12.41 -8.14
C MET A 183 -3.72 13.49 -8.55
N LYS A 184 -4.21 14.27 -7.58
CA LYS A 184 -5.15 15.36 -7.83
C LYS A 184 -4.53 16.41 -8.75
N SER A 185 -3.32 16.89 -8.44
CA SER A 185 -2.61 17.87 -9.25
C SER A 185 -2.28 17.35 -10.66
N PHE A 186 -1.95 16.06 -10.80
CA PHE A 186 -1.75 15.45 -12.11
C PHE A 186 -3.03 15.42 -12.94
N VAL A 187 -4.15 14.97 -12.36
CA VAL A 187 -5.47 14.96 -13.03
C VAL A 187 -5.90 16.37 -13.43
N GLU A 188 -5.77 17.35 -12.53
CA GLU A 188 -6.14 18.74 -12.82
C GLU A 188 -5.26 19.35 -13.91
N ARG A 189 -3.94 19.09 -13.90
CA ARG A 189 -3.05 19.55 -14.97
C ARG A 189 -3.40 18.91 -16.32
N THR A 190 -3.69 17.61 -16.33
CA THR A 190 -4.06 16.88 -17.55
C THR A 190 -5.38 17.40 -18.13
N ARG A 191 -6.37 17.68 -17.27
CA ARG A 191 -7.63 18.32 -17.70
C ARG A 191 -7.38 19.67 -18.35
N HIS A 192 -6.56 20.51 -17.70
CA HIS A 192 -6.20 21.81 -18.24
C HIS A 192 -5.49 21.71 -19.60
N ASP A 193 -4.57 20.76 -19.76
CA ASP A 193 -3.86 20.53 -21.02
C ASP A 193 -4.82 20.07 -22.14
N ILE A 194 -5.81 19.22 -21.81
CA ILE A 194 -6.84 18.78 -22.77
C ILE A 194 -7.71 19.95 -23.20
N ASP A 195 -8.24 20.73 -22.25
CA ASP A 195 -9.09 21.88 -22.54
C ASP A 195 -8.34 22.92 -23.39
N TYR A 196 -7.08 23.19 -23.04
CA TYR A 196 -6.21 24.10 -23.81
C TYR A 196 -5.99 23.62 -25.24
N ASN A 197 -5.71 22.33 -25.43
CA ASN A 197 -5.50 21.77 -26.76
C ASN A 197 -6.79 21.77 -27.60
N GLU A 198 -7.94 21.50 -26.99
CA GLU A 198 -9.24 21.59 -27.64
C GLU A 198 -9.55 23.02 -28.10
N ASP A 199 -9.29 24.02 -27.24
CA ASP A 199 -9.50 25.43 -27.57
C ASP A 199 -8.52 25.95 -28.64
N MET A 200 -7.31 25.37 -28.73
CA MET A 200 -6.37 25.62 -29.83
C MET A 200 -6.84 25.00 -31.16
N GLN A 201 -7.51 23.83 -31.11
CA GLN A 201 -7.95 23.11 -32.30
C GLN A 201 -9.23 23.68 -32.91
N LYS A 202 -10.18 24.16 -32.09
CA LYS A 202 -11.48 24.70 -32.53
C LYS A 202 -11.36 25.78 -33.64
N PRO A 203 -10.49 26.81 -33.54
CA PRO A 203 -10.36 27.82 -34.59
C PRO A 203 -9.97 27.25 -35.94
N HIS A 204 -9.09 26.24 -35.96
CA HIS A 204 -8.66 25.59 -37.20
C HIS A 204 -9.80 24.78 -37.84
N GLU A 205 -10.62 24.11 -37.03
CA GLU A 205 -11.81 23.40 -37.51
C GLU A 205 -12.84 24.38 -38.10
N CYS A 206 -13.11 25.49 -37.39
CA CYS A 206 -13.99 26.54 -37.90
C CYS A 206 -13.49 27.16 -39.21
N GLU A 207 -12.18 27.37 -39.35
CA GLU A 207 -11.58 27.89 -40.58
C GLU A 207 -11.67 26.87 -41.72
N LEU A 208 -11.40 25.60 -41.46
CA LEU A 208 -11.54 24.53 -42.45
C LEU A 208 -12.98 24.41 -42.95
N ASP A 209 -13.97 24.50 -42.05
CA ASP A 209 -15.37 24.46 -42.44
C ASP A 209 -15.78 25.71 -43.23
N SER A 210 -15.26 26.88 -42.87
CA SER A 210 -15.45 28.11 -43.65
C SER A 210 -14.86 27.99 -45.05
N LEU A 211 -13.64 27.44 -45.18
CA LEU A 211 -13.00 27.19 -46.47
C LEU A 211 -13.75 26.15 -47.31
N LYS A 212 -14.26 25.08 -46.70
CA LYS A 212 -15.09 24.08 -47.39
C LYS A 212 -16.38 24.69 -47.89
N GLN A 213 -17.06 25.51 -47.08
CA GLN A 213 -18.28 26.21 -47.49
C GLN A 213 -18.01 27.18 -48.62
N PHE A 214 -16.94 27.97 -48.52
CA PHE A 214 -16.51 28.88 -49.58
C PHE A 214 -16.18 28.12 -50.87
N ASN A 215 -15.42 27.02 -50.77
CA ASN A 215 -15.04 26.25 -51.94
C ASN A 215 -16.23 25.55 -52.59
N GLY A 216 -17.10 24.93 -51.79
CA GLY A 216 -18.31 24.27 -52.28
C GLY A 216 -19.32 25.25 -52.87
N GLY A 217 -19.48 26.43 -52.27
CA GLY A 217 -20.35 27.49 -52.80
C GLY A 217 -19.86 28.06 -54.12
N ASN A 218 -18.54 28.12 -54.32
CA ASN A 218 -17.90 28.66 -55.52
C ASN A 218 -17.43 27.59 -56.51
N GLU A 219 -17.77 26.31 -56.31
CA GLU A 219 -17.30 25.18 -57.12
C GLU A 219 -17.54 25.43 -58.62
N GLN A 220 -18.73 25.92 -58.98
CA GLN A 220 -19.07 26.22 -60.37
C GLN A 220 -18.17 27.32 -60.98
N ILE A 221 -17.83 28.35 -60.21
CA ILE A 221 -16.92 29.41 -60.64
C ILE A 221 -15.51 28.84 -60.85
N PHE A 222 -15.02 28.00 -59.93
CA PHE A 222 -13.71 27.36 -60.06
C PHE A 222 -13.64 26.45 -61.28
N GLN A 223 -14.67 25.62 -61.51
CA GLN A 223 -14.75 24.78 -62.71
C GLN A 223 -14.74 25.62 -63.99
N MET A 224 -15.49 26.71 -64.04
CA MET A 224 -15.52 27.60 -65.21
C MET A 224 -14.20 28.36 -65.40
N MET A 225 -13.50 28.72 -64.33
CA MET A 225 -12.15 29.32 -64.38
C MET A 225 -11.11 28.32 -64.90
N LEU A 226 -11.16 27.07 -64.45
CA LEU A 226 -10.31 26.00 -64.97
C LEU A 226 -10.59 25.77 -66.46
N GLN A 227 -11.86 25.67 -66.87
CA GLN A 227 -12.23 25.53 -68.28
C GLN A 227 -11.75 26.73 -69.12
N ARG A 228 -11.85 27.96 -68.60
CA ARG A 228 -11.31 29.15 -69.26
C ARG A 228 -9.80 29.03 -69.44
N GLN A 229 -9.08 28.59 -68.41
CA GLN A 229 -7.63 28.40 -68.46
C GLN A 229 -7.25 27.34 -69.49
N GLU A 230 -7.93 26.20 -69.54
CA GLU A 230 -7.70 25.14 -70.54
C GLU A 230 -7.92 25.63 -71.97
N ILE A 231 -8.95 26.45 -72.21
CA ILE A 231 -9.19 27.06 -73.53
C ILE A 231 -8.09 28.05 -73.87
N TRP A 232 -7.64 28.84 -72.89
CA TRP A 232 -6.56 29.80 -73.05
C TRP A 232 -5.22 29.11 -73.36
N ASP A 233 -4.88 28.04 -72.66
CA ASP A 233 -3.65 27.28 -72.90
C ASP A 233 -3.66 26.63 -74.29
N ARG A 234 -4.82 26.10 -74.73
CA ARG A 234 -5.01 25.62 -76.11
C ARG A 234 -4.86 26.72 -77.14
N MET A 235 -5.23 27.96 -76.82
CA MET A 235 -5.06 29.12 -77.70
C MET A 235 -3.57 29.46 -77.91
N LEU A 236 -2.76 29.37 -76.85
CA LEU A 236 -1.33 29.66 -76.88
C LEU A 236 -0.48 28.54 -77.51
N ALA A 237 -0.96 27.28 -77.48
CA ALA A 237 -0.20 26.13 -77.95
C ALA A 237 0.26 26.21 -79.43
N PRO A 238 -0.55 26.73 -80.38
CA PRO A 238 -0.15 26.95 -81.77
C PRO A 238 0.76 28.16 -81.98
N GLU A 239 0.67 29.20 -81.13
CA GLU A 239 1.56 30.38 -81.21
C GLU A 239 3.00 29.99 -80.86
N ASN A 240 3.18 29.11 -79.86
CA ASN A 240 4.47 28.52 -79.53
C ASN A 240 5.07 27.66 -80.65
N LYS A 241 4.22 27.02 -81.47
CA LYS A 241 4.64 26.23 -82.65
C LYS A 241 4.79 27.07 -83.93
N SER A 242 4.29 28.31 -83.93
CA SER A 242 4.35 29.22 -85.08
C SER A 242 5.77 29.73 -85.37
N ASN A 243 6.67 29.60 -84.40
CA ASN A 243 8.09 29.97 -84.52
C ASN A 243 8.98 28.85 -85.10
N ASP A 244 8.42 27.69 -85.46
CA ASP A 244 9.17 26.59 -86.06
C ASP A 244 9.44 26.84 -87.57
N PRO A 245 10.70 26.96 -88.02
CA PRO A 245 11.04 27.14 -89.43
C PRO A 245 10.53 26.01 -90.36
N LYS A 246 10.23 24.82 -89.81
CA LYS A 246 9.71 23.67 -90.57
C LYS A 246 8.17 23.58 -90.59
N ARG A 247 7.44 24.57 -90.03
CA ARG A 247 5.97 24.58 -89.90
C ARG A 247 5.22 24.33 -91.21
N TYR A 248 5.74 24.83 -92.34
CA TYR A 248 5.12 24.67 -93.65
C TYR A 248 5.39 23.32 -94.32
N ASN A 249 6.21 22.46 -93.72
CA ASN A 249 6.46 21.11 -94.20
C ASN A 249 5.30 20.18 -93.74
N ASN A 250 4.15 20.38 -94.40
CA ASN A 250 2.83 19.93 -94.00
C ASN A 250 2.67 18.40 -94.00
N GLN A 251 2.85 17.78 -92.83
CA GLN A 251 2.49 16.38 -92.61
C GLN A 251 0.98 16.28 -92.29
N ARG A 252 0.17 15.91 -93.29
CA ARG A 252 -1.23 15.45 -93.12
C ARG A 252 -2.26 16.48 -92.58
N GLY A 253 -2.24 17.74 -93.03
CA GLY A 253 -3.37 18.66 -92.80
C GLY A 253 -3.43 19.32 -91.42
N LYS A 254 -2.34 19.26 -90.64
CA LYS A 254 -2.26 19.83 -89.28
C LYS A 254 -2.56 21.33 -89.21
N LEU A 255 -2.14 22.12 -90.22
CA LEU A 255 -2.39 23.57 -90.25
C LEU A 255 -3.89 23.91 -90.35
N LEU A 256 -4.66 23.09 -91.08
CA LEU A 256 -6.10 23.28 -91.20
C LEU A 256 -6.81 22.95 -89.88
N GLU A 257 -6.36 21.90 -89.19
CA GLU A 257 -6.86 21.55 -87.87
C GLU A 257 -6.49 22.61 -86.81
N GLU A 258 -5.27 23.18 -86.85
CA GLU A 258 -4.88 24.32 -86.01
C GLU A 258 -5.80 25.53 -86.23
N GLU A 259 -6.12 25.86 -87.49
CA GLU A 259 -7.00 27.00 -87.80
C GLU A 259 -8.47 26.75 -87.42
N LYS A 260 -8.97 25.51 -87.60
CA LYS A 260 -10.28 25.09 -87.10
C LYS A 260 -10.36 25.19 -85.57
N GLU A 261 -9.31 24.76 -84.88
CA GLU A 261 -9.21 24.84 -83.42
C GLU A 261 -9.16 26.30 -82.94
N ARG A 262 -8.36 27.18 -83.58
CA ARG A 262 -8.35 28.63 -83.32
C ARG A 262 -9.73 29.25 -83.48
N ARG A 263 -10.45 28.91 -84.56
CA ARG A 263 -11.82 29.40 -84.78
C ARG A 263 -12.77 28.89 -83.70
N CYS A 264 -12.65 27.63 -83.28
CA CYS A 264 -13.44 27.06 -82.19
C CYS A 264 -13.19 27.79 -80.86
N ILE A 265 -11.92 28.01 -80.50
CA ILE A 265 -11.49 28.76 -79.31
C ILE A 265 -12.01 30.19 -79.35
N SER A 266 -11.89 30.89 -80.49
CA SER A 266 -12.39 32.25 -80.68
C SER A 266 -13.91 32.37 -80.45
N CYS A 267 -14.66 31.28 -80.62
CA CYS A 267 -16.09 31.23 -80.30
C CYS A 267 -16.38 30.80 -78.86
N GLN A 268 -15.58 29.90 -78.28
CA GLN A 268 -15.83 29.33 -76.94
C GLN A 268 -15.35 30.26 -75.82
N LEU A 269 -14.20 30.91 -75.99
CA LEU A 269 -13.59 31.75 -74.96
C LEU A 269 -14.48 32.93 -74.55
N PRO A 270 -15.09 33.72 -75.48
CA PRO A 270 -16.01 34.78 -75.08
C PRO A 270 -17.23 34.26 -74.33
N LYS A 271 -17.77 33.08 -74.71
CA LYS A 271 -18.95 32.50 -74.06
C LYS A 271 -18.68 32.11 -72.60
N ILE A 272 -17.51 31.53 -72.31
CA ILE A 272 -17.13 31.19 -70.94
C ILE A 272 -16.82 32.45 -70.13
N VAL A 273 -16.18 33.45 -70.72
CA VAL A 273 -15.93 34.75 -70.06
C VAL A 273 -17.23 35.47 -69.71
N THR A 274 -18.21 35.53 -70.61
CA THR A 274 -19.53 36.13 -70.33
C THR A 274 -20.24 35.39 -69.20
N LYS A 275 -20.28 34.06 -69.25
CA LYS A 275 -20.90 33.25 -68.18
C LYS A 275 -20.20 33.45 -66.83
N LEU A 276 -18.86 33.52 -66.80
CA LEU A 276 -18.11 33.82 -65.58
C LEU A 276 -18.50 35.19 -65.01
N LEU A 277 -18.60 36.22 -65.86
CA LEU A 277 -19.02 37.56 -65.44
C LEU A 277 -20.48 37.61 -64.95
N GLU A 278 -21.34 36.70 -65.39
CA GLU A 278 -22.72 36.59 -64.91
C GLU A 278 -22.80 35.93 -63.53
N VAL A 279 -22.00 34.89 -63.30
CA VAL A 279 -21.98 34.14 -62.02
C VAL A 279 -21.20 34.88 -60.93
N CYS A 280 -20.27 35.77 -61.30
CA CYS A 280 -19.49 36.58 -60.36
C CYS A 280 -20.14 37.93 -59.95
N LYS A 281 -21.39 38.21 -60.37
CA LYS A 281 -22.16 39.40 -59.95
C LYS A 281 -22.92 39.15 -58.67
#